data_AF-A0A9P6FAM0-F1
#
_entry.id   AF-A0A9P6FAM0-F1
#
_cell.length_a   1.000
_cell.length_b   1.000
_cell.length_c   1.000
_cell.angle_alpha   90.00
_cell.angle_beta   90.00
_cell.angle_gamma   90.00
#
_symmetry.space_group_name_H-M   'P 1'
#
loop_
_entity.id
_entity.type
_entity.pdbx_description
1 polymer ?
#
loop_
_entity_poly.entity_id
_entity_poly.type
_entity_poly.pdbx_seq_one_letter_code
_entity_poly.pdbx_strand_id
1 'polypeptide(L)'
;MSAHPHTNGGHAFTTSPPGPQGQQPGAPGSSAAPSTTTAAPAPHIRIVPHLDAPRSLHFEVVDKDVPEGFILKIGRFTDKQALPNRVTFKSKVVSRGHAEIYTERGR
;
A
#
# COMPACT_ATOMS: atom_id res chain seq x y z
N MET A 1 -55.02 33.41 16.92
CA MET A 1 -55.13 32.08 17.56
C MET A 1 -53.72 31.57 17.77
N SER A 2 -53.26 31.64 19.01
CA SER A 2 -51.90 31.32 19.45
C SER A 2 -51.70 29.81 19.58
N ALA A 3 -50.55 29.29 19.15
CA ALA A 3 -50.13 27.92 19.44
C ALA A 3 -48.60 27.82 19.67
N HIS A 4 -48.27 27.70 20.97
CA HIS A 4 -47.21 26.94 21.66
C HIS A 4 -45.77 26.84 21.08
N PRO A 5 -44.74 27.28 21.84
CA PRO A 5 -43.36 26.83 21.70
C PRO A 5 -43.12 25.52 22.46
N HIS A 6 -42.38 24.57 21.87
CA HIS A 6 -41.96 23.35 22.56
C HIS A 6 -40.55 23.55 23.14
N THR A 7 -40.46 23.38 24.46
CA THR A 7 -39.25 23.50 25.28
C THR A 7 -38.51 22.17 25.25
N ASN A 8 -37.23 22.15 24.88
CA ASN A 8 -36.42 20.95 25.05
C ASN A 8 -35.78 20.96 26.45
N GLY A 9 -36.30 20.09 27.31
CA GLY A 9 -35.85 19.90 28.69
C GLY A 9 -34.49 19.21 28.77
N GLY A 10 -33.69 19.67 29.72
CA GLY A 10 -32.37 19.14 30.01
C GLY A 10 -32.37 17.71 30.57
N HIS A 11 -31.22 17.07 30.45
CA HIS A 11 -30.82 15.95 31.28
C HIS A 11 -29.33 16.13 31.60
N ALA A 12 -29.08 16.57 32.82
CA ALA A 12 -27.77 16.57 33.44
C ALA A 12 -27.40 15.11 33.78
N PHE A 13 -26.22 14.65 33.33
CA PHE A 13 -25.63 13.41 33.81
C PHE A 13 -24.28 13.69 34.46
N THR A 14 -24.37 13.75 35.79
CA THR A 14 -23.51 13.15 36.82
C THR A 14 -21.98 13.11 36.59
N THR A 15 -21.30 13.95 37.38
CA THR A 15 -19.90 13.86 37.76
C THR A 15 -19.58 12.54 38.45
N SER A 16 -18.48 11.89 38.08
CA SER A 16 -17.85 10.80 38.85
C SER A 16 -16.37 11.14 39.08
N PRO A 17 -15.83 11.05 40.31
CA PRO A 17 -14.40 11.22 40.57
C PRO A 17 -13.64 9.89 40.40
N PRO A 18 -12.42 9.88 39.85
CA PRO A 18 -11.53 8.72 39.97
C PRO A 18 -10.75 8.81 41.29
N GLY A 19 -10.95 7.81 42.16
CA GLY A 19 -10.13 7.61 43.37
C GLY A 19 -8.75 7.04 43.06
N PRO A 20 -7.76 7.18 43.96
CA PRO A 20 -6.43 6.61 43.80
C PRO A 20 -6.37 5.21 44.44
N GLN A 21 -6.04 4.17 43.68
CA GLN A 21 -5.77 2.84 44.24
C GLN A 21 -4.58 2.15 43.55
N GLY A 22 -3.59 1.82 44.38
CA GLY A 22 -2.96 0.49 44.38
C GLY A 22 -1.75 0.27 43.47
N GLN A 23 -0.56 0.33 44.07
CA GLN A 23 0.65 -0.33 43.56
C GLN A 23 0.44 -1.86 43.50
N GLN A 24 0.92 -2.49 42.44
CA GLN A 24 1.24 -3.93 42.45
C GLN A 24 2.61 -4.13 41.77
N PRO A 25 3.64 -4.63 42.48
CA PRO A 25 4.91 -5.03 41.89
C PRO A 25 4.83 -6.50 41.44
N GLY A 26 5.11 -6.77 40.15
CA GLY A 26 5.02 -8.13 39.61
C GLY A 26 5.79 -8.36 38.31
N ALA A 27 6.94 -9.01 38.47
CA ALA A 27 7.74 -9.79 37.50
C ALA A 27 8.54 -9.07 36.38
N PRO A 28 9.84 -9.38 36.24
CA PRO A 28 10.60 -9.07 35.02
C PRO A 28 10.16 -10.05 33.93
N GLY A 29 9.15 -9.65 33.15
CA GLY A 29 8.83 -10.31 31.89
C GLY A 29 9.95 -10.04 30.90
N SER A 30 10.68 -11.08 30.54
CA SER A 30 11.75 -11.10 29.54
C SER A 30 11.45 -10.15 28.39
N SER A 31 12.37 -9.20 28.20
CA SER A 31 12.43 -8.37 27.01
C SER A 31 12.57 -9.30 25.81
N ALA A 32 11.44 -9.66 25.20
CA ALA A 32 11.41 -10.24 23.87
C ALA A 32 11.93 -9.12 22.96
N ALA A 33 13.23 -9.17 22.70
CA ALA A 33 13.81 -8.42 21.61
C ALA A 33 12.92 -8.67 20.39
N PRO A 34 12.44 -7.63 19.68
CA PRO A 34 11.91 -7.86 18.35
C PRO A 34 13.07 -8.48 17.58
N SER A 35 12.94 -9.77 17.27
CA SER A 35 13.76 -10.43 16.28
C SER A 35 13.53 -9.67 14.99
N THR A 36 14.36 -8.66 14.73
CA THR A 36 14.56 -8.09 13.42
C THR A 36 15.25 -9.17 12.61
N THR A 37 14.50 -10.22 12.26
CA THR A 37 14.79 -11.02 11.08
C THR A 37 14.81 -10.00 9.97
N THR A 38 16.02 -9.56 9.61
CA THR A 38 16.24 -8.61 8.53
C THR A 38 15.86 -9.38 7.28
N ALA A 39 14.56 -9.40 6.97
CA ALA A 39 14.04 -9.98 5.76
C ALA A 39 14.76 -9.27 4.63
N ALA A 40 15.52 -10.02 3.83
CA ALA A 40 16.23 -9.45 2.70
C ALA A 40 15.21 -8.64 1.86
N PRO A 41 15.54 -7.40 1.48
CA PRO A 41 14.63 -6.57 0.70
C PRO A 41 14.24 -7.33 -0.57
N ALA A 42 12.93 -7.36 -0.85
CA ALA A 42 12.42 -8.04 -2.05
C ALA A 42 13.11 -7.47 -3.30
N PRO A 43 13.38 -8.30 -4.33
CA PRO A 43 13.96 -7.83 -5.57
C PRO A 43 13.14 -6.69 -6.18
N HIS A 44 13.82 -5.65 -6.62
CA HIS A 44 13.23 -4.43 -7.12
C HIS A 44 13.74 -4.14 -8.53
N ILE A 45 12.83 -3.75 -9.44
CA ILE A 45 13.17 -3.37 -10.80
C ILE A 45 12.74 -1.94 -11.11
N ARG A 46 13.56 -1.27 -11.92
CA ARG A 46 13.29 0.06 -12.46
C ARG A 46 13.40 0.04 -13.98
N ILE A 47 12.32 0.38 -14.66
CA ILE A 47 12.28 0.50 -16.12
C ILE A 47 12.37 1.99 -16.48
N VAL A 48 13.47 2.38 -17.11
CA VAL A 48 13.71 3.75 -17.56
C VAL A 48 13.60 3.80 -19.09
N PRO A 49 12.86 4.77 -19.66
CA PRO A 49 12.83 4.92 -21.11
C PRO A 49 14.20 5.33 -21.65
N HIS A 50 14.58 4.77 -22.80
CA HIS A 50 15.73 5.25 -23.57
C HIS A 50 15.26 6.20 -24.66
N LEU A 51 15.68 7.47 -24.61
CA LEU A 51 15.09 8.56 -25.40
C LEU A 51 15.93 9.03 -26.60
N ASP A 52 17.10 8.41 -26.85
CA ASP A 52 18.05 8.92 -27.85
C ASP A 52 17.67 8.58 -29.32
N ALA A 53 16.55 7.89 -29.56
CA ALA A 53 16.10 7.50 -30.89
C ALA A 53 14.86 8.28 -31.36
N PRO A 54 14.73 8.60 -32.68
CA PRO A 54 13.58 9.35 -33.22
C PRO A 54 12.20 8.72 -33.00
N ARG A 55 12.15 7.42 -32.67
CA ARG A 55 10.91 6.68 -32.40
C ARG A 55 10.88 6.09 -30.98
N SER A 56 11.65 6.66 -30.06
CA SER A 56 11.69 6.22 -28.67
C SER A 56 10.31 6.32 -28.01
N LEU A 57 9.97 5.29 -27.25
CA LEU A 57 8.75 5.28 -26.45
C LEU A 57 8.99 6.12 -25.19
N HIS A 58 8.17 7.15 -25.02
CA HIS A 58 8.21 8.01 -23.84
C HIS A 58 7.21 7.49 -22.81
N PHE A 59 7.68 7.27 -21.58
CA PHE A 59 6.86 6.87 -20.44
C PHE A 59 7.57 7.23 -19.15
N GLU A 60 6.81 7.41 -18.06
CA GLU A 60 7.38 7.64 -16.73
C GLU A 60 8.20 6.44 -16.27
N VAL A 61 9.23 6.69 -15.46
CA VAL A 61 10.01 5.59 -14.84
C VAL A 61 9.07 4.68 -14.06
N VAL A 62 9.19 3.38 -14.31
CA VAL A 62 8.35 2.37 -13.65
C VAL A 62 9.18 1.61 -12.63
N ASP A 63 8.86 1.82 -11.35
CA ASP A 63 9.43 1.08 -10.23
C ASP A 63 8.45 -0.03 -9.79
N LYS A 64 8.96 -1.26 -9.64
CA LYS A 64 8.16 -2.41 -9.19
C LYS A 64 8.96 -3.37 -8.34
N ASP A 65 8.35 -3.80 -7.23
CA ASP A 65 8.83 -4.93 -6.45
C ASP A 65 8.35 -6.23 -7.11
N VAL A 66 9.29 -7.17 -7.27
CA VAL A 66 9.07 -8.48 -7.90
C VAL A 66 9.50 -9.55 -6.89
N PRO A 67 8.71 -9.79 -5.84
CA PRO A 67 9.01 -10.87 -4.89
C PRO A 67 8.92 -12.24 -5.58
N GLU A 68 9.43 -13.28 -4.92
CA GLU A 68 9.38 -14.64 -5.46
C GLU A 68 7.94 -15.08 -5.75
N GLY A 69 7.72 -15.70 -6.91
CA GLY A 69 6.39 -16.08 -7.40
C GLY A 69 5.56 -14.94 -7.98
N PHE A 70 6.08 -13.69 -8.02
CA PHE A 70 5.42 -12.57 -8.68
C PHE A 70 5.72 -12.54 -10.17
N ILE A 71 4.69 -12.33 -10.99
CA ILE A 71 4.81 -12.18 -12.45
C ILE A 71 4.32 -10.79 -12.84
N LEU A 72 5.25 -9.92 -13.22
CA LEU A 72 4.96 -8.60 -13.76
C LEU A 72 4.73 -8.68 -15.27
N LYS A 73 3.50 -8.39 -15.71
CA LYS A 73 3.14 -8.40 -17.13
C LYS A 73 3.29 -7.02 -17.74
N ILE A 74 3.96 -6.95 -18.87
CA ILE A 74 4.21 -5.72 -19.62
C ILE A 74 3.47 -5.81 -20.96
N GLY A 75 2.68 -4.79 -21.28
CA GLY A 75 1.97 -4.77 -22.56
C GLY A 75 0.99 -3.62 -22.73
N ARG A 76 0.34 -3.59 -23.90
CA ARG A 76 -0.78 -2.70 -24.20
C ARG A 76 -2.10 -3.37 -23.84
N PHE A 77 -2.48 -3.28 -22.58
CA PHE A 77 -3.78 -3.75 -22.09
C PHE A 77 -4.89 -2.76 -22.45
N THR A 78 -6.06 -3.27 -22.84
CA THR A 78 -7.28 -2.48 -23.09
C THR A 78 -8.10 -2.25 -21.83
N ASP A 79 -7.82 -3.04 -20.79
CA ASP A 79 -8.51 -2.99 -19.52
C ASP A 79 -8.13 -1.71 -18.77
N LYS A 80 -9.13 -1.01 -18.22
CA LYS A 80 -8.91 0.24 -17.47
C LYS A 80 -8.40 0.00 -16.03
N GLN A 81 -8.28 -1.25 -15.59
CA GLN A 81 -7.76 -1.57 -14.26
C GLN A 81 -6.24 -1.49 -14.24
N ALA A 82 -5.71 -0.60 -13.40
CA ALA A 82 -4.32 -0.64 -12.98
C ALA A 82 -4.17 -1.79 -11.99
N LEU A 83 -3.59 -2.90 -12.45
CA LEU A 83 -3.25 -4.03 -11.60
C LEU A 83 -1.80 -3.88 -11.11
N PRO A 84 -1.49 -4.25 -9.86
CA PRO A 84 -0.15 -4.09 -9.29
C PRO A 84 0.91 -4.91 -10.06
N ASN A 85 0.50 -6.02 -10.65
CA ASN A 85 1.33 -6.92 -11.46
C ASN A 85 1.28 -6.61 -12.97
N ARG A 86 0.85 -5.41 -13.37
CA ARG A 86 0.83 -5.00 -14.77
C ARG A 86 1.46 -3.63 -14.99
N VAL A 87 2.25 -3.53 -16.06
CA VAL A 87 2.70 -2.26 -16.63
C VAL A 87 2.00 -2.06 -17.96
N THR A 88 1.07 -1.11 -18.00
CA THR A 88 0.25 -0.83 -19.18
C THR A 88 0.86 0.31 -19.98
N PHE A 89 1.27 0.01 -21.21
CA PHE A 89 1.73 1.01 -22.17
C PHE A 89 0.59 1.39 -23.12
N LYS A 90 0.24 2.68 -23.21
CA LYS A 90 -0.78 3.19 -24.13
C LYS A 90 -0.21 3.48 -25.53
N SER A 91 0.63 2.59 -26.06
CA SER A 91 1.34 2.81 -27.32
C SER A 91 1.17 1.68 -28.31
N LYS A 92 1.05 2.01 -29.60
CA LYS A 92 0.87 1.05 -30.69
C LYS A 92 2.13 0.24 -30.99
N VAL A 93 3.31 0.74 -30.63
CA VAL A 93 4.58 0.02 -30.77
C VAL A 93 4.78 -1.06 -29.70
N VAL A 94 3.89 -1.12 -28.70
CA VAL A 94 3.87 -2.17 -27.68
C VAL A 94 2.76 -3.16 -28.01
N SER A 95 3.10 -4.46 -28.02
CA SER A 95 2.12 -5.53 -28.23
C SER A 95 1.23 -5.72 -26.99
N ARG A 96 0.10 -6.43 -27.14
CA ARG A 96 -0.85 -6.64 -26.03
C ARG A 96 -0.26 -7.46 -24.87
N GLY A 97 0.54 -8.47 -25.18
CA GLY A 97 1.39 -9.19 -24.22
C GLY A 97 2.82 -9.10 -24.72
N HIS A 98 3.57 -8.11 -24.24
CA HIS A 98 4.89 -7.80 -24.77
C HIS A 98 5.98 -8.59 -24.06
N ALA A 99 5.93 -8.60 -22.74
CA ALA A 99 6.88 -9.34 -21.93
C ALA A 99 6.23 -9.72 -20.60
N GLU A 100 6.82 -10.71 -19.94
CA GLU A 100 6.55 -11.05 -18.56
C GLU A 100 7.91 -11.11 -17.85
N ILE A 101 7.98 -10.45 -16.69
CA ILE A 101 9.17 -10.47 -15.81
C ILE A 101 8.77 -11.23 -14.55
N TYR A 102 9.60 -12.18 -14.16
CA TYR A 102 9.44 -12.94 -12.94
C TYR A 102 10.81 -13.18 -12.32
N THR A 103 10.80 -13.42 -11.01
CA THR A 103 12.00 -13.76 -10.26
C THR A 103 11.95 -15.24 -9.90
N GLU A 104 13.04 -15.95 -10.16
CA GLU A 104 13.23 -17.35 -9.80
C GLU A 104 14.50 -17.49 -8.96
N ARG A 105 14.40 -18.12 -7.78
CA ARG A 105 15.54 -18.33 -6.85
C ARG A 105 16.24 -17.02 -6.46
N GLY A 106 15.46 -15.97 -6.26
CA GLY A 106 15.97 -14.65 -5.87
C GLY A 106 16.73 -13.88 -6.96
N ARG A 107 16.54 -14.25 -8.23
CA ARG A 107 17.05 -13.51 -9.41
C ARG A 107 15.95 -13.21 -10.40
#